data_AF-A0A085FRC4-F1
#
_entry.id   AF-A0A085FRC4-F1
#
_cell.length_a   1.000
_cell.length_b   1.000
_cell.length_c   1.000
_cell.angle_alpha   90.00
_cell.angle_beta   90.00
_cell.angle_gamma   90.00
#
_symmetry.space_group_name_H-M   'P 1'
#
loop_
_entity.id
_entity.type
_entity.pdbx_description
1 polymer ?
#
loop_
_entity_poly.entity_id
_entity_poly.type
_entity_poly.pdbx_seq_one_letter_code
_entity_poly.pdbx_strand_id
1 'polypeptide(L)'
;MKSRLAAALIFAPSLASAAEIELPTRIDRVTVYPDGAVVTRLGKAELMQGASQVVLRGLPAAVDPASIRVEGQGDGAFAIGAVDVRPVPGDARQGLDAVIETKLKALSEQKETLEGQVSAIEAKRTTIERFGQTGPDKLGPDGKALPISDWPAVFDAIGTALVKVNDELRIARSRVSDTQAEIEALERTRPQAGRGTAPKRDVAIAVEAKAPLAAEFTVSYRVTSANWLPSYEARLATGSATAKPEITFIRRAELRQRTGEDWTDVALILSTTRSAGGTRAPELAPVQVAFLDATVLYESRARLGAAPTPMAAARARAEAELEAEKSRKTADSARPAEVQTAQVETSTYQASFIVPGRVTVPQGGTSKAVVLSQGQVGPTLSARATPELEEKAYLEAVFLHEDEAPLLPGEVLLHRDGAYIGRGRLGLVAPGDKVELGFGADDKLKVSRVPVRRRENEPTWLGQTRTDLREFRTVVKSLHAQPVKVTVMERVPFSENSAITVETLPQTTPPTEKQVGDKRGVSAWTFDLAPGAEKEIKLAYRLKWPGDREVMFEPRPIQPAAMPRPLAQN
;
A
#
# COMPACT_ATOMS: atom_id res chain seq x y z
N MET A 1 -87.07 49.85 2.55
CA MET A 1 -85.62 49.80 2.86
C MET A 1 -85.17 48.35 2.82
N LYS A 2 -84.36 47.94 1.82
CA LYS A 2 -83.79 46.60 1.72
C LYS A 2 -82.29 46.71 2.04
N SER A 3 -81.88 46.17 3.19
CA SER A 3 -80.47 46.12 3.58
C SER A 3 -79.80 44.91 2.91
N ARG A 4 -78.70 45.15 2.20
CA ARG A 4 -77.83 44.13 1.60
C ARG A 4 -76.70 43.83 2.60
N LEU A 5 -76.60 42.60 3.09
CA LEU A 5 -75.37 42.10 3.71
C LEU A 5 -74.45 41.60 2.59
N ALA A 6 -73.30 42.23 2.44
CA ALA A 6 -72.18 41.72 1.66
C ALA A 6 -71.22 40.99 2.61
N ALA A 7 -71.05 39.68 2.42
CA ALA A 7 -70.02 38.90 3.10
C ALA A 7 -68.70 39.03 2.32
N ALA A 8 -67.69 39.62 2.95
CA ALA A 8 -66.33 39.66 2.43
C ALA A 8 -65.62 38.35 2.78
N LEU A 9 -65.31 37.54 1.77
CA LEU A 9 -64.37 36.41 1.89
C LEU A 9 -62.94 36.99 1.91
N ILE A 10 -62.28 36.89 3.06
CA ILE A 10 -60.85 37.19 3.19
C ILE A 10 -60.08 35.98 2.67
N PHE A 11 -59.53 36.08 1.45
CA PHE A 11 -58.51 35.16 0.96
C PHE A 11 -57.19 35.46 1.69
N ALA A 12 -56.81 34.60 2.63
CA ALA A 12 -55.45 34.59 3.15
C ALA A 12 -54.52 34.01 2.08
N PRO A 13 -53.42 34.69 1.69
CA PRO A 13 -52.42 34.09 0.82
C PRO A 13 -51.74 32.95 1.55
N SER A 14 -51.98 31.71 1.11
CA SER A 14 -51.15 30.57 1.48
C SER A 14 -49.73 30.88 1.02
N LEU A 15 -48.77 30.93 1.94
CA LEU A 15 -47.35 30.85 1.62
C LEU A 15 -47.14 29.55 0.85
N ALA A 16 -47.15 29.62 -0.49
CA ALA A 16 -46.88 28.49 -1.35
C ALA A 16 -45.40 28.14 -1.17
N SER A 17 -45.12 27.18 -0.28
CA SER A 17 -43.84 26.49 -0.29
C SER A 17 -43.73 25.83 -1.66
N ALA A 18 -42.66 26.12 -2.39
CA ALA A 18 -42.36 25.42 -3.64
C ALA A 18 -42.40 23.91 -3.37
N ALA A 19 -43.02 23.15 -4.28
CA ALA A 19 -43.13 21.70 -4.12
C ALA A 19 -41.73 21.09 -4.09
N GLU A 20 -41.44 20.32 -3.04
CA GLU A 20 -40.18 19.57 -2.92
C GLU A 20 -40.35 18.22 -3.61
N ILE A 21 -39.53 17.98 -4.63
CA ILE A 21 -39.55 16.76 -5.46
C ILE A 21 -38.25 16.02 -5.20
N GLU A 22 -38.33 14.81 -4.66
CA GLU A 22 -37.12 13.99 -4.47
C GLU A 22 -36.56 13.54 -5.83
N LEU A 23 -35.24 13.62 -5.98
CA LEU A 23 -34.52 13.17 -7.16
C LEU A 23 -33.84 11.83 -6.89
N PRO A 24 -34.49 10.69 -7.21
CA PRO A 24 -33.82 9.41 -7.17
C PRO A 24 -32.72 9.38 -8.23
N THR A 25 -31.50 9.05 -7.82
CA THR A 25 -30.34 9.02 -8.70
C THR A 25 -29.52 7.75 -8.55
N ARG A 26 -28.85 7.33 -9.62
CA ARG A 26 -27.81 6.30 -9.60
C ARG A 26 -26.49 6.88 -10.07
N ILE A 27 -25.38 6.36 -9.54
CA ILE A 27 -24.06 6.68 -10.08
C ILE A 27 -23.93 6.02 -11.44
N ASP A 28 -23.59 6.80 -12.45
CA ASP A 28 -23.47 6.31 -13.82
C ASP A 28 -22.00 6.20 -14.25
N ARG A 29 -21.21 7.21 -13.91
CA ARG A 29 -19.80 7.32 -14.29
C ARG A 29 -18.96 7.88 -13.15
N VAL A 30 -17.75 7.37 -13.00
CA VAL A 30 -16.76 7.88 -12.05
C VAL A 30 -15.42 8.06 -12.76
N THR A 31 -14.88 9.28 -12.68
CA THR A 31 -13.51 9.58 -13.12
C THR A 31 -12.61 9.69 -11.90
N VAL A 32 -11.65 8.79 -11.75
CA VAL A 32 -10.72 8.75 -10.61
C VAL A 32 -9.39 9.36 -11.00
N TYR A 33 -8.93 10.29 -10.19
CA TYR A 33 -7.65 10.97 -10.27
C TYR A 33 -6.73 10.47 -9.14
N PRO A 34 -5.42 10.77 -9.15
CA PRO A 34 -4.53 10.40 -8.05
C PRO A 34 -4.89 11.06 -6.70
N ASP A 35 -5.68 12.14 -6.72
CA ASP A 35 -6.01 12.97 -5.56
C ASP A 35 -7.51 13.04 -5.22
N GLY A 36 -8.37 12.36 -5.97
CA GLY A 36 -9.82 12.40 -5.76
C GLY A 36 -10.58 11.68 -6.86
N ALA A 37 -11.90 11.79 -6.84
CA ALA A 37 -12.73 11.36 -7.97
C ALA A 37 -13.81 12.40 -8.28
N VAL A 38 -14.21 12.45 -9.54
CA VAL A 38 -15.44 13.13 -9.97
C VAL A 38 -16.49 12.04 -10.20
N VAL A 39 -17.60 12.13 -9.47
CA VAL A 39 -18.74 11.23 -9.55
C VAL A 39 -19.81 11.92 -10.39
N THR A 40 -20.35 11.21 -11.38
CA THR A 40 -21.49 11.66 -12.20
C THR A 40 -22.68 10.74 -11.94
N ARG A 41 -23.80 11.34 -11.53
CA ARG A 41 -25.06 10.65 -11.26
C ARG A 41 -26.15 11.11 -12.21
N LEU A 42 -27.04 10.20 -12.55
CA LEU A 42 -28.22 10.45 -13.37
C LEU A 42 -29.48 10.25 -12.54
N GLY A 43 -30.43 11.16 -12.66
CA GLY A 43 -31.75 11.07 -12.05
C GLY A 43 -32.85 11.55 -12.99
N LYS A 44 -34.09 11.18 -12.70
CA LYS A 44 -35.28 11.65 -13.43
C LYS A 44 -36.28 12.21 -12.43
N ALA A 45 -36.95 13.29 -12.81
CA ALA A 45 -38.03 13.88 -12.02
C ALA A 45 -39.12 14.44 -12.94
N GLU A 46 -40.37 14.34 -12.48
CA GLU A 46 -41.53 14.96 -13.12
C GLU A 46 -41.69 16.37 -12.55
N LEU A 47 -41.59 17.38 -13.40
CA LEU A 47 -41.74 18.79 -13.02
C LEU A 47 -43.16 19.24 -13.27
N MET A 48 -43.75 19.95 -12.30
CA MET A 48 -45.04 20.62 -12.48
C MET A 48 -44.83 22.04 -13.00
N GLN A 49 -45.88 22.64 -13.56
CA GLN A 49 -45.84 24.05 -13.96
C GLN A 49 -45.55 24.95 -12.74
N GLY A 50 -44.61 25.88 -12.90
CA GLY A 50 -44.18 26.82 -11.88
C GLY A 50 -42.87 26.46 -11.20
N ALA A 51 -42.60 27.09 -10.06
CA ALA A 51 -41.38 26.89 -9.29
C ALA A 51 -41.46 25.63 -8.42
N SER A 52 -40.43 24.79 -8.48
CA SER A 52 -40.27 23.58 -7.65
C SER A 52 -38.83 23.47 -7.14
N GLN A 53 -38.63 22.67 -6.09
CA GLN A 53 -37.30 22.37 -5.57
C GLN A 53 -37.02 20.87 -5.74
N VAL A 54 -36.11 20.52 -6.62
CA VAL A 54 -35.68 19.14 -6.85
C VAL A 54 -34.55 18.81 -5.87
N VAL A 55 -34.69 17.76 -5.08
CA VAL A 55 -33.77 17.46 -3.97
C VAL A 55 -33.09 16.11 -4.14
N LEU A 56 -31.78 16.14 -4.31
CA LEU A 56 -30.90 14.99 -4.25
C LEU A 56 -30.46 14.74 -2.81
N ARG A 57 -30.88 13.62 -2.23
CA ARG A 57 -30.61 13.30 -0.84
C ARG A 57 -29.37 12.43 -0.64
N GLY A 58 -28.76 12.57 0.53
CA GLY A 58 -27.85 11.57 1.09
C GLY A 58 -26.47 11.50 0.46
N LEU A 59 -25.95 12.60 -0.09
CA LEU A 59 -24.57 12.65 -0.57
C LEU A 59 -23.57 12.53 0.60
N PRO A 60 -22.37 11.99 0.38
CA PRO A 60 -21.35 11.90 1.42
C PRO A 60 -20.85 13.26 1.94
N ALA A 61 -20.44 13.29 3.21
CA ALA A 61 -19.68 14.43 3.76
C ALA A 61 -18.41 14.77 2.97
N ALA A 62 -17.80 13.81 2.29
CA ALA A 62 -16.53 13.97 1.58
C ALA A 62 -16.64 14.72 0.25
N VAL A 63 -17.88 15.03 -0.19
CA VAL A 63 -18.14 15.86 -1.38
C VAL A 63 -17.51 17.25 -1.19
N ASP A 64 -17.01 17.86 -2.25
CA ASP A 64 -16.67 19.27 -2.27
C ASP A 64 -17.91 20.07 -2.74
N PRO A 65 -18.58 20.86 -1.86
CA PRO A 65 -19.79 21.60 -2.24
C PRO A 65 -19.57 22.54 -3.43
N ALA A 66 -18.38 23.13 -3.57
CA ALA A 66 -18.08 24.08 -4.65
C ALA A 66 -17.94 23.39 -6.02
N SER A 67 -17.74 22.08 -6.03
CA SER A 67 -17.59 21.26 -7.24
C SER A 67 -18.91 20.78 -7.84
N ILE A 68 -20.03 20.95 -7.14
CA ILE A 68 -21.33 20.44 -7.60
C ILE A 68 -21.76 21.18 -8.86
N ARG A 69 -22.05 20.43 -9.92
CA ARG A 69 -22.62 20.92 -11.17
C ARG A 69 -23.86 20.13 -11.49
N VAL A 70 -24.89 20.82 -11.97
CA VAL A 70 -26.20 20.27 -12.30
C VAL A 70 -26.51 20.67 -13.73
N GLU A 71 -26.79 19.69 -14.55
CA GLU A 71 -27.31 19.86 -15.91
C GLU A 71 -28.67 19.17 -15.99
N GLY A 72 -29.56 19.70 -16.82
CA GLY A 72 -30.90 19.14 -17.00
C GLY A 72 -31.29 19.12 -18.47
N GLN A 73 -31.96 18.05 -18.87
CA GLN A 73 -32.56 17.89 -20.20
C GLN A 73 -34.00 17.41 -20.01
N GLY A 74 -34.92 17.86 -20.86
CA GLY A 74 -36.33 17.48 -20.79
C GLY A 74 -36.99 17.58 -22.15
N ASP A 75 -38.19 17.01 -22.25
CA ASP A 75 -39.05 17.09 -23.43
C ASP A 75 -39.75 18.46 -23.60
N GLY A 76 -39.56 19.36 -22.64
CA GLY A 76 -39.97 20.76 -22.69
C GLY A 76 -38.93 21.72 -22.08
N ALA A 77 -39.19 23.02 -22.19
CA ALA A 77 -38.31 24.06 -21.63
C ALA A 77 -38.54 24.29 -20.13
N PHE A 78 -37.47 24.19 -19.35
CA PHE A 78 -37.41 24.61 -17.94
C PHE A 78 -36.08 25.32 -17.65
N ALA A 79 -36.02 26.06 -16.55
CA ALA A 79 -34.81 26.70 -16.05
C ALA A 79 -34.31 26.03 -14.77
N ILE A 80 -32.99 25.94 -14.63
CA ILE A 80 -32.32 25.58 -13.38
C ILE A 80 -31.80 26.85 -12.72
N GLY A 81 -32.19 27.07 -11.47
CA GLY A 81 -31.81 28.22 -10.65
C GLY A 81 -30.70 27.87 -9.65
N ALA A 82 -30.87 28.36 -8.42
CA ALA A 82 -29.91 28.14 -7.35
C ALA A 82 -29.74 26.65 -6.98
N VAL A 83 -28.52 26.27 -6.62
CA VAL A 83 -28.16 24.95 -6.12
C VAL A 83 -27.63 25.12 -4.70
N ASP A 84 -28.42 24.73 -3.71
CA ASP A 84 -28.09 24.86 -2.29
C ASP A 84 -27.67 23.50 -1.71
N VAL A 85 -26.63 23.51 -0.87
CA VAL A 85 -26.14 22.31 -0.19
C VAL A 85 -26.46 22.40 1.29
N ARG A 86 -27.19 21.42 1.82
CA ARG A 86 -27.65 21.39 3.21
C ARG A 86 -27.03 20.20 3.94
N PRO A 87 -26.33 20.40 5.08
CA PRO A 87 -25.86 19.28 5.88
C PRO A 87 -27.03 18.59 6.58
N VAL A 88 -27.01 17.27 6.63
CA VAL A 88 -28.00 16.43 7.32
C VAL A 88 -27.28 15.44 8.23
N PRO A 89 -27.83 15.12 9.42
CA PRO A 89 -27.28 14.07 10.28
C PRO A 89 -27.18 12.73 9.53
N GLY A 90 -26.12 11.98 9.79
CA GLY A 90 -25.98 10.63 9.24
C GLY A 90 -26.96 9.65 9.88
N ASP A 91 -27.24 8.54 9.20
CA ASP A 91 -28.12 7.49 9.70
C ASP A 91 -27.62 6.93 11.05
N ALA A 92 -28.56 6.65 11.95
CA ALA A 92 -28.29 5.93 13.17
C ALA A 92 -27.96 4.45 12.86
N ARG A 93 -26.89 3.90 13.45
CA ARG A 93 -26.44 2.50 13.23
C ARG A 93 -27.33 1.45 13.91
N GLN A 94 -28.65 1.66 13.97
CA GLN A 94 -29.59 0.86 14.77
C GLN A 94 -29.60 -0.65 14.44
N GLY A 95 -29.21 -1.06 13.23
CA GLY A 95 -29.25 -2.48 12.82
C GLY A 95 -28.09 -3.36 13.32
N LEU A 96 -26.91 -2.79 13.57
CA LEU A 96 -25.75 -3.56 14.05
C LEU A 96 -25.81 -3.79 15.56
N ASP A 97 -26.36 -2.82 16.29
CA ASP A 97 -26.47 -2.84 17.75
C ASP A 97 -27.40 -3.98 18.22
N ALA A 98 -28.55 -4.19 17.56
CA ALA A 98 -29.49 -5.26 17.93
C ALA A 98 -28.90 -6.68 17.77
N VAL A 99 -28.09 -6.91 16.73
CA VAL A 99 -27.44 -8.21 16.50
C VAL A 99 -26.34 -8.46 17.52
N ILE A 100 -25.54 -7.44 17.83
CA ILE A 100 -24.49 -7.50 18.87
C ILE A 100 -25.12 -7.73 20.24
N GLU A 101 -26.20 -7.03 20.58
CA GLU A 101 -26.93 -7.19 21.85
C GLU A 101 -27.53 -8.60 22.00
N THR A 102 -28.12 -9.13 20.93
CA THR A 102 -28.67 -10.50 20.93
C THR A 102 -27.58 -11.54 21.19
N LYS A 103 -26.41 -11.39 20.55
CA LYS A 103 -25.26 -12.28 20.76
C LYS A 103 -24.64 -12.15 22.15
N LEU A 104 -24.49 -10.92 22.66
CA LEU A 104 -23.99 -10.69 24.02
C LEU A 104 -24.90 -11.33 25.05
N LYS A 105 -26.22 -11.22 24.87
CA LYS A 105 -27.19 -11.86 25.75
C LYS A 105 -27.03 -13.38 25.75
N ALA A 106 -26.97 -13.99 24.57
CA ALA A 106 -26.81 -15.45 24.43
C ALA A 106 -25.50 -15.96 25.06
N LEU A 107 -24.38 -15.27 24.82
CA LEU A 107 -23.09 -15.62 25.42
C LEU A 107 -23.08 -15.44 26.95
N SER A 108 -23.80 -14.44 27.46
CA SER A 108 -23.93 -14.23 28.92
C SER A 108 -24.72 -15.35 29.58
N GLU A 109 -25.84 -15.78 28.99
CA GLU A 109 -26.63 -16.92 29.47
C GLU A 109 -25.82 -18.24 29.42
N GLN A 110 -25.02 -18.42 28.36
CA GLN A 110 -24.11 -19.55 28.24
C GLN A 110 -23.03 -19.56 29.32
N LYS A 111 -22.43 -18.39 29.61
CA LYS A 111 -21.45 -18.24 30.67
C LYS A 111 -22.05 -18.59 32.03
N GLU A 112 -23.22 -18.06 32.36
CA GLU A 112 -23.92 -18.35 33.63
C GLU A 112 -24.20 -19.86 33.79
N THR A 113 -24.60 -20.53 32.70
CA THR A 113 -24.80 -21.98 32.69
C THR A 113 -23.50 -22.74 33.00
N LEU A 114 -22.39 -22.33 32.38
CA LEU A 114 -21.08 -22.96 32.59
C LEU A 114 -20.53 -22.68 34.00
N GLU A 115 -20.75 -21.49 34.55
CA GLU A 115 -20.40 -21.16 35.93
C GLU A 115 -21.19 -22.01 36.93
N GLY A 116 -22.49 -22.24 36.67
CA GLY A 116 -23.30 -23.18 37.44
C GLY A 116 -22.76 -24.62 37.40
N GLN A 117 -22.28 -25.09 36.24
CA GLN A 117 -21.62 -26.40 36.11
C GLN A 117 -20.32 -26.46 36.91
N VAL A 118 -19.49 -25.41 36.86
CA VAL A 118 -18.26 -25.31 37.67
C VAL A 118 -18.61 -25.45 39.16
N SER A 119 -19.59 -24.69 39.66
CA SER A 119 -20.02 -24.78 41.06
C SER A 119 -20.51 -26.18 41.45
N ALA A 120 -21.26 -26.86 40.57
CA ALA A 120 -21.72 -28.24 40.82
C ALA A 120 -20.54 -29.25 40.89
N ILE A 121 -19.57 -29.12 39.99
CA ILE A 121 -18.37 -29.97 39.95
C ILE A 121 -17.48 -29.70 41.18
N GLU A 122 -17.36 -28.44 41.63
CA GLU A 122 -16.65 -28.09 42.86
C GLU A 122 -17.32 -28.67 44.12
N ALA A 123 -18.66 -28.64 44.18
CA ALA A 123 -19.39 -29.29 45.26
C ALA A 123 -19.13 -30.81 45.27
N LYS A 124 -19.16 -31.47 44.10
CA LYS A 124 -18.82 -32.89 43.95
C LYS A 124 -17.38 -33.18 44.39
N ARG A 125 -16.41 -32.33 44.01
CA ARG A 125 -15.01 -32.44 44.45
C ARG A 125 -14.90 -32.38 45.97
N THR A 126 -15.54 -31.39 46.58
CA THR A 126 -15.55 -31.17 48.03
C THR A 126 -16.12 -32.39 48.76
N THR A 127 -17.17 -33.02 48.23
CA THR A 127 -17.73 -34.26 48.80
C THR A 127 -16.74 -35.42 48.73
N ILE A 128 -16.03 -35.59 47.60
CA ILE A 128 -15.01 -36.65 47.45
C ILE A 128 -13.82 -36.39 48.39
N GLU A 129 -13.37 -35.14 48.51
CA GLU A 129 -12.30 -34.74 49.45
C GLU A 129 -12.70 -35.02 50.91
N ARG A 130 -13.93 -34.66 51.30
CA ARG A 130 -14.46 -34.96 52.64
C ARG A 130 -14.55 -36.47 52.90
N PHE A 131 -14.94 -37.24 51.89
CA PHE A 131 -14.96 -38.69 51.98
C PHE A 131 -13.54 -39.26 52.15
N GLY A 132 -12.56 -38.75 51.41
CA GLY A 132 -11.15 -39.15 51.58
C GLY A 132 -10.50 -38.73 52.89
N GLN A 133 -11.02 -37.70 53.56
CA GLN A 133 -10.63 -37.33 54.93
C GLN A 133 -11.28 -38.22 56.00
N THR A 134 -12.40 -38.87 55.66
CA THR A 134 -13.03 -39.88 56.51
C THR A 134 -12.28 -41.19 56.30
N GLY A 135 -11.34 -41.50 57.19
CA GLY A 135 -10.51 -42.70 57.05
C GLY A 135 -11.36 -43.99 56.96
N PRO A 136 -10.82 -45.07 56.37
CA PRO A 136 -11.56 -46.32 56.23
C PRO A 136 -11.96 -46.96 57.57
N ASP A 137 -11.40 -46.48 58.67
CA ASP A 137 -11.77 -46.80 60.06
C ASP A 137 -13.22 -46.44 60.42
N LYS A 138 -13.91 -45.63 59.60
CA LYS A 138 -15.30 -45.18 59.84
C LYS A 138 -16.27 -45.46 58.68
N LEU A 139 -15.86 -46.26 57.69
CA LEU A 139 -16.61 -46.45 56.44
C LEU A 139 -17.34 -47.80 56.33
N GLY A 140 -17.25 -48.68 57.32
CA GLY A 140 -17.95 -49.97 57.35
C GLY A 140 -19.41 -49.87 57.82
N PRO A 141 -20.18 -50.97 57.71
CA PRO A 141 -21.54 -51.06 58.23
C PRO A 141 -21.56 -50.68 59.72
N ASP A 142 -22.53 -49.86 60.14
CA ASP A 142 -22.66 -49.32 61.49
C ASP A 142 -21.50 -48.41 61.96
N GLY A 143 -20.69 -47.86 61.04
CA GLY A 143 -19.58 -46.96 61.36
C GLY A 143 -18.31 -47.66 61.86
N LYS A 144 -18.20 -48.97 61.65
CA LYS A 144 -17.01 -49.77 61.99
C LYS A 144 -15.91 -49.65 60.93
N ALA A 145 -14.68 -50.00 61.28
CA ALA A 145 -13.57 -49.99 60.34
C ALA A 145 -13.76 -51.03 59.23
N LEU A 146 -13.49 -50.64 57.99
CA LEU A 146 -13.35 -51.57 56.87
C LEU A 146 -12.12 -52.48 57.08
N PRO A 147 -12.17 -53.77 56.68
CA PRO A 147 -11.01 -54.64 56.67
C PRO A 147 -9.82 -53.99 55.95
N ILE A 148 -8.61 -54.13 56.50
CA ILE A 148 -7.39 -53.54 55.93
C ILE A 148 -7.16 -53.98 54.47
N SER A 149 -7.66 -55.16 54.09
CA SER A 149 -7.63 -55.67 52.71
C SER A 149 -8.36 -54.79 51.70
N ASP A 150 -9.37 -54.03 52.14
CA ASP A 150 -10.26 -53.26 51.25
C ASP A 150 -9.80 -51.80 51.08
N TRP A 151 -8.83 -51.36 51.90
CA TRP A 151 -8.33 -49.99 51.90
C TRP A 151 -7.71 -49.55 50.56
N PRO A 152 -6.90 -50.38 49.87
CA PRO A 152 -6.34 -50.01 48.56
C PRO A 152 -7.43 -49.69 47.53
N ALA A 153 -8.53 -50.46 47.49
CA ALA A 153 -9.62 -50.25 46.55
C ALA A 153 -10.38 -48.93 46.84
N VAL A 154 -10.54 -48.57 48.12
CA VAL A 154 -11.16 -47.29 48.52
C VAL A 154 -10.28 -46.11 48.11
N PHE A 155 -8.97 -46.17 48.36
CA PHE A 155 -8.05 -45.10 47.96
C PHE A 155 -7.94 -44.95 46.44
N ASP A 156 -7.92 -46.05 45.69
CA ASP A 156 -7.93 -46.03 44.22
C ASP A 156 -9.23 -45.45 43.66
N ALA A 157 -10.38 -45.78 44.24
CA ALA A 157 -11.67 -45.23 43.83
C ALA A 157 -11.75 -43.71 44.07
N ILE A 158 -11.26 -43.23 45.22
CA ILE A 158 -11.17 -41.80 45.54
C ILE A 158 -10.18 -41.10 44.60
N GLY A 159 -9.00 -41.67 44.39
CA GLY A 159 -7.99 -41.14 43.46
C GLY A 159 -8.54 -41.00 42.04
N THR A 160 -9.20 -42.06 41.53
CA THR A 160 -9.86 -42.06 40.22
C THR A 160 -10.96 -41.01 40.13
N ALA A 161 -11.80 -40.88 41.18
CA ALA A 161 -12.87 -39.91 41.23
C ALA A 161 -12.34 -38.46 41.27
N LEU A 162 -11.27 -38.20 42.03
CA LEU A 162 -10.61 -36.89 42.08
C LEU A 162 -9.96 -36.51 40.75
N VAL A 163 -9.29 -37.45 40.08
CA VAL A 163 -8.73 -37.21 38.74
C VAL A 163 -9.84 -36.85 37.76
N LYS A 164 -10.93 -37.62 37.74
CA LYS A 164 -12.07 -37.36 36.86
C LYS A 164 -12.72 -36.00 37.12
N VAL A 165 -12.97 -35.66 38.38
CA VAL A 165 -13.61 -34.38 38.74
C VAL A 165 -12.70 -33.19 38.48
N ASN A 166 -11.39 -33.31 38.70
CA ASN A 166 -10.45 -32.26 38.35
C ASN A 166 -10.34 -32.03 36.84
N ASP A 167 -10.44 -33.09 36.03
CA ASP A 167 -10.50 -32.95 34.57
C ASP A 167 -11.80 -32.30 34.10
N GLU A 168 -12.95 -32.74 34.63
CA GLU A 168 -14.27 -32.11 34.41
C GLU A 168 -14.21 -30.61 34.76
N LEU A 169 -13.61 -30.26 35.91
CA LEU A 169 -13.48 -28.87 36.38
C LEU A 169 -12.56 -28.04 35.49
N ARG A 170 -11.43 -28.59 35.05
CA ARG A 170 -10.49 -27.93 34.12
C ARG A 170 -11.18 -27.61 32.79
N ILE A 171 -11.92 -28.56 32.22
CA ILE A 171 -12.66 -28.37 30.97
C ILE A 171 -13.73 -27.30 31.12
N ALA A 172 -14.53 -27.36 32.20
CA ALA A 172 -15.60 -26.40 32.44
C ALA A 172 -15.05 -24.97 32.63
N ARG A 173 -13.97 -24.80 33.41
CA ARG A 173 -13.31 -23.50 33.60
C ARG A 173 -12.70 -22.94 32.31
N SER A 174 -12.13 -23.79 31.46
CA SER A 174 -11.66 -23.36 30.13
C SER A 174 -12.80 -22.76 29.32
N ARG A 175 -13.96 -23.44 29.26
CA ARG A 175 -15.13 -22.95 28.51
C ARG A 175 -15.68 -21.64 29.04
N VAL A 176 -15.68 -21.43 30.36
CA VAL A 176 -16.03 -20.15 30.98
C VAL A 176 -15.07 -19.05 30.51
N SER A 177 -13.77 -19.32 30.52
CA SER A 177 -12.74 -18.38 30.05
C SER A 177 -12.86 -18.06 28.56
N ASP A 178 -13.12 -19.06 27.71
CA ASP A 178 -13.28 -18.89 26.27
C ASP A 178 -14.51 -18.02 25.97
N THR A 179 -15.64 -18.32 26.62
CA THR A 179 -16.89 -17.54 26.48
C THR A 179 -16.69 -16.10 26.97
N GLN A 180 -15.96 -15.89 28.06
CA GLN A 180 -15.63 -14.56 28.58
C GLN A 180 -14.76 -13.76 27.58
N ALA A 181 -13.78 -14.40 26.95
CA ALA A 181 -12.96 -13.75 25.92
C ALA A 181 -13.78 -13.36 24.69
N GLU A 182 -14.75 -14.19 24.29
CA GLU A 182 -15.70 -13.88 23.21
C GLU A 182 -16.60 -12.69 23.56
N ILE A 183 -17.13 -12.64 24.78
CA ILE A 183 -17.91 -11.50 25.28
C ILE A 183 -17.08 -10.21 25.20
N GLU A 184 -15.86 -10.20 25.75
CA GLU A 184 -15.00 -9.02 25.72
C GLU A 184 -14.59 -8.60 24.31
N ALA A 185 -14.33 -9.56 23.42
CA ALA A 185 -14.05 -9.26 22.02
C ALA A 185 -15.26 -8.59 21.35
N LEU A 186 -16.45 -9.10 21.61
CA LEU A 186 -17.70 -8.55 21.06
C LEU A 186 -18.02 -7.17 21.66
N GLU A 187 -17.78 -6.96 22.95
CA GLU A 187 -17.90 -5.64 23.59
C GLU A 187 -16.92 -4.62 23.03
N ARG A 188 -15.68 -5.00 22.71
CA ARG A 188 -14.71 -4.12 22.03
C ARG A 188 -15.15 -3.74 20.61
N THR A 189 -15.95 -4.58 19.94
CA THR A 189 -16.52 -4.27 18.62
C THR A 189 -17.79 -3.42 18.69
N ARG A 190 -18.35 -3.20 19.89
CA ARG A 190 -19.53 -2.36 20.07
C ARG A 190 -19.22 -0.93 19.61
N PRO A 191 -20.01 -0.36 18.69
CA PRO A 191 -19.90 1.05 18.37
C PRO A 191 -20.12 1.89 19.64
N GLN A 192 -19.23 2.84 19.94
CA GLN A 192 -19.47 3.80 21.02
C GLN A 192 -20.80 4.52 20.75
N ALA A 193 -21.75 4.38 21.67
CA ALA A 193 -23.04 5.06 21.62
C ALA A 193 -22.83 6.58 21.42
N GLY A 194 -23.36 7.12 20.33
CA GLY A 194 -23.37 8.57 20.06
C GLY A 194 -22.62 9.05 18.82
N ARG A 195 -21.92 8.19 18.07
CA ARG A 195 -21.46 8.54 16.70
C ARG A 195 -22.33 7.83 15.68
N GLY A 196 -23.32 8.56 15.15
CA GLY A 196 -24.01 8.16 13.92
C GLY A 196 -23.01 7.93 12.76
N THR A 197 -23.50 7.49 11.62
CA THR A 197 -22.66 7.52 10.41
C THR A 197 -22.20 8.97 10.11
N ALA A 198 -21.16 9.13 9.29
CA ALA A 198 -20.69 10.46 8.91
C ALA A 198 -21.87 11.32 8.42
N PRO A 199 -21.89 12.63 8.71
CA PRO A 199 -22.96 13.50 8.26
C PRO A 199 -23.12 13.39 6.74
N LYS A 200 -24.35 13.52 6.26
CA LYS A 200 -24.67 13.52 4.83
C LYS A 200 -24.93 14.95 4.37
N ARG A 201 -25.10 15.11 3.06
CA ARG A 201 -25.50 16.38 2.45
C ARG A 201 -26.64 16.16 1.46
N ASP A 202 -27.63 17.02 1.54
CA ASP A 202 -28.70 17.10 0.55
C ASP A 202 -28.42 18.29 -0.38
N VAL A 203 -28.72 18.13 -1.66
CA VAL A 203 -28.59 19.18 -2.68
C VAL A 203 -29.98 19.57 -3.16
N ALA A 204 -30.35 20.82 -2.93
CA ALA A 204 -31.61 21.40 -3.35
C ALA A 204 -31.40 22.23 -4.62
N ILE A 205 -32.10 21.87 -5.69
CA ILE A 205 -31.99 22.47 -7.02
C ILE A 205 -33.30 23.20 -7.29
N ALA A 206 -33.25 24.54 -7.35
CA ALA A 206 -34.41 25.31 -7.76
C ALA A 206 -34.65 25.12 -9.25
N VAL A 207 -35.89 24.82 -9.65
CA VAL A 207 -36.29 24.66 -11.04
C VAL A 207 -37.59 25.39 -11.32
N GLU A 208 -37.74 25.89 -12.55
CA GLU A 208 -38.97 26.54 -13.00
C GLU A 208 -39.37 26.00 -14.38
N ALA A 209 -40.55 25.38 -14.46
CA ALA A 209 -41.07 24.79 -15.69
C ALA A 209 -42.32 25.56 -16.17
N LYS A 210 -42.42 25.77 -17.49
CA LYS A 210 -43.55 26.50 -18.09
C LYS A 210 -44.81 25.64 -18.24
N ALA A 211 -44.64 24.32 -18.28
CA ALA A 211 -45.69 23.31 -18.35
C ALA A 211 -45.17 22.03 -17.66
N PRO A 212 -46.05 21.08 -17.28
CA PRO A 212 -45.62 19.81 -16.75
C PRO A 212 -44.75 19.04 -17.75
N LEU A 213 -43.61 18.50 -17.31
CA LEU A 213 -42.64 17.82 -18.17
C LEU A 213 -41.78 16.82 -17.41
N ALA A 214 -41.22 15.85 -18.14
CA ALA A 214 -40.26 14.89 -17.59
C ALA A 214 -38.83 15.43 -17.82
N ALA A 215 -38.06 15.55 -16.74
CA ALA A 215 -36.69 16.05 -16.79
C ALA A 215 -35.69 14.98 -16.32
N GLU A 216 -34.60 14.82 -17.07
CA GLU A 216 -33.41 14.09 -16.70
C GLU A 216 -32.35 15.06 -16.16
N PHE A 217 -31.78 14.72 -15.01
CA PHE A 217 -30.75 15.52 -14.35
C PHE A 217 -29.43 14.76 -14.35
N THR A 218 -28.36 15.45 -14.74
CA THR A 218 -26.98 15.01 -14.55
C THR A 218 -26.36 15.84 -13.44
N VAL A 219 -25.98 15.19 -12.35
CA VAL A 219 -25.32 15.85 -11.22
C VAL A 219 -23.89 15.32 -11.13
N SER A 220 -22.91 16.22 -11.22
CA SER A 220 -21.49 15.87 -11.06
C SER A 220 -20.88 16.58 -9.86
N TYR A 221 -20.03 15.88 -9.12
CA TYR A 221 -19.36 16.44 -7.95
C TYR A 221 -18.03 15.73 -7.69
N ARG A 222 -17.10 16.45 -7.05
CA ARG A 222 -15.81 15.93 -6.62
C ARG A 222 -15.93 15.38 -5.20
N VAL A 223 -15.32 14.22 -4.98
CA VAL A 223 -15.12 13.61 -3.67
C VAL A 223 -13.64 13.50 -3.37
N THR A 224 -13.30 13.80 -2.12
CA THR A 224 -11.99 13.50 -1.55
C THR A 224 -12.05 12.09 -0.93
N SER A 225 -10.94 11.35 -0.87
CA SER A 225 -10.90 9.93 -0.42
C SER A 225 -11.21 8.85 -1.48
N ALA A 226 -10.95 9.16 -2.74
CA ALA A 226 -10.75 8.16 -3.79
C ALA A 226 -9.43 8.44 -4.51
N ASN A 227 -8.67 7.42 -4.84
CA ASN A 227 -7.45 7.54 -5.64
C ASN A 227 -7.13 6.22 -6.33
N TRP A 228 -6.28 6.31 -7.36
CA TRP A 228 -5.65 5.14 -7.94
C TRP A 228 -4.13 5.28 -7.95
N LEU A 229 -3.43 4.15 -7.86
CA LEU A 229 -1.97 4.08 -7.93
C LEU A 229 -1.56 3.21 -9.13
N PRO A 230 -0.56 3.61 -9.92
CA PRO A 230 -0.02 2.78 -10.98
C PRO A 230 0.74 1.59 -10.38
N SER A 231 0.47 0.39 -10.90
CA SER A 231 1.28 -0.80 -10.64
C SER A 231 1.57 -1.51 -11.95
N TYR A 232 2.72 -2.16 -12.03
CA TYR A 232 3.18 -2.80 -13.26
C TYR A 232 3.56 -4.24 -12.98
N GLU A 233 3.53 -5.04 -14.04
CA GLU A 233 4.08 -6.38 -14.04
C GLU A 233 4.92 -6.55 -15.31
N ALA A 234 6.18 -6.95 -15.15
CA ALA A 234 7.06 -7.24 -16.26
C ALA A 234 7.46 -8.72 -16.20
N ARG A 235 7.08 -9.47 -17.23
CA ARG A 235 7.39 -10.90 -17.35
C ARG A 235 8.41 -11.09 -18.45
N LEU A 236 9.67 -11.30 -18.08
CA LEU A 236 10.75 -11.58 -19.00
C LEU A 236 10.79 -13.07 -19.34
N ALA A 237 10.70 -13.38 -20.63
CA ALA A 237 11.22 -14.61 -21.20
C ALA A 237 12.64 -14.31 -21.71
N THR A 238 13.66 -14.94 -21.11
CA THR A 238 15.07 -14.68 -21.45
C THR A 238 15.47 -15.17 -22.84
N GLY A 239 14.59 -15.96 -23.48
CA GLY A 239 14.81 -16.50 -24.82
C GLY A 239 15.66 -17.77 -24.83
N SER A 240 15.98 -18.23 -26.02
CA SER A 240 16.83 -19.40 -26.27
C SER A 240 17.65 -19.19 -27.54
N ALA A 241 18.44 -20.19 -27.96
CA ALA A 241 19.16 -20.12 -29.24
C ALA A 241 18.22 -19.88 -30.45
N THR A 242 16.94 -20.20 -30.33
CA THR A 242 15.93 -20.08 -31.40
C THR A 242 14.86 -19.04 -31.12
N ALA A 243 14.83 -18.43 -29.93
CA ALA A 243 13.81 -17.47 -29.53
C ALA A 243 14.47 -16.21 -28.95
N LYS A 244 14.11 -15.05 -29.50
CA LYS A 244 14.57 -13.76 -28.97
C LYS A 244 13.97 -13.51 -27.58
N PRO A 245 14.66 -12.76 -26.70
CA PRO A 245 14.08 -12.35 -25.44
C PRO A 245 12.86 -11.44 -25.67
N GLU A 246 11.88 -11.54 -24.78
CA GLU A 246 10.63 -10.78 -24.84
C GLU A 246 10.16 -10.46 -23.42
N ILE A 247 9.60 -9.26 -23.22
CA ILE A 247 8.91 -8.89 -21.99
C ILE A 247 7.43 -8.70 -22.31
N THR A 248 6.57 -9.46 -21.62
CA THR A 248 5.17 -9.05 -21.47
C THR A 248 5.09 -7.99 -20.39
N PHE A 249 4.79 -6.75 -20.78
CA PHE A 249 4.65 -5.62 -19.88
C PHE A 249 3.15 -5.32 -19.67
N ILE A 250 2.70 -5.38 -18.42
CA ILE A 250 1.30 -5.19 -18.04
C ILE A 250 1.22 -3.95 -17.16
N ARG A 251 0.42 -2.98 -17.58
CA ARG A 251 0.09 -1.80 -16.79
C ARG A 251 -1.22 -2.04 -16.04
N ARG A 252 -1.21 -1.75 -14.74
CA ARG A 252 -2.38 -1.84 -13.86
C ARG A 252 -2.60 -0.54 -13.10
N ALA A 253 -3.82 -0.38 -12.64
CA ALA A 253 -4.19 0.63 -11.67
C ALA A 253 -4.79 -0.06 -10.45
N GLU A 254 -4.28 0.28 -9.27
CA GLU A 254 -4.88 -0.09 -8.00
C GLU A 254 -5.79 1.03 -7.53
N LEU A 255 -7.09 0.80 -7.61
CA LEU A 255 -8.13 1.72 -7.18
C LEU A 255 -8.47 1.50 -5.71
N ARG A 256 -8.52 2.58 -4.93
CA ARG A 256 -9.04 2.59 -3.56
C ARG A 256 -10.00 3.75 -3.36
N GLN A 257 -11.12 3.47 -2.71
CA GLN A 257 -12.12 4.50 -2.41
C GLN A 257 -12.71 4.28 -1.02
N ARG A 258 -12.95 5.39 -0.32
CA ARG A 258 -13.63 5.49 0.98
C ARG A 258 -14.51 6.73 0.99
N THR A 259 -15.25 6.91 -0.10
CA THR A 259 -16.03 8.13 -0.35
C THR A 259 -17.34 8.14 0.41
N GLY A 260 -17.76 7.02 1.00
CA GLY A 260 -19.06 6.88 1.64
C GLY A 260 -20.15 6.37 0.68
N GLU A 261 -19.81 6.16 -0.60
CA GLU A 261 -20.69 5.62 -1.63
C GLU A 261 -20.14 4.31 -2.19
N ASP A 262 -21.02 3.36 -2.42
CA ASP A 262 -20.73 2.17 -3.21
C ASP A 262 -20.91 2.50 -4.69
N TRP A 263 -19.84 2.34 -5.48
CA TRP A 263 -19.92 2.52 -6.92
C TRP A 263 -20.33 1.20 -7.54
N THR A 264 -21.62 0.98 -7.76
CA THR A 264 -22.13 -0.28 -8.29
C THR A 264 -22.43 -0.10 -9.78
N ASP A 265 -21.88 -1.01 -10.61
CA ASP A 265 -22.11 -1.01 -12.06
C ASP A 265 -21.82 0.37 -12.71
N VAL A 266 -20.65 0.97 -12.48
CA VAL A 266 -20.32 2.31 -13.00
C VAL A 266 -19.37 2.23 -14.20
N ALA A 267 -19.50 3.18 -15.13
CA ALA A 267 -18.45 3.45 -16.11
C ALA A 267 -17.25 4.09 -15.41
N LEU A 268 -16.08 3.45 -15.46
CA LEU A 268 -14.90 3.88 -14.73
C LEU A 268 -13.85 4.48 -15.68
N ILE A 269 -13.42 5.69 -15.39
CA ILE A 269 -12.34 6.38 -16.10
C ILE A 269 -11.21 6.67 -15.10
N LEU A 270 -9.96 6.34 -15.45
CA LEU A 270 -8.81 6.67 -14.63
C LEU A 270 -7.97 7.74 -15.32
N SER A 271 -7.81 8.89 -14.68
CA SER A 271 -7.03 10.01 -15.21
C SER A 271 -5.65 10.08 -14.56
N THR A 272 -4.63 10.40 -15.35
CA THR A 272 -3.26 10.64 -14.85
C THR A 272 -3.03 12.06 -14.32
N THR A 273 -3.93 13.01 -14.59
CA THR A 273 -3.81 14.38 -14.10
C THR A 273 -4.23 14.49 -12.64
N ARG A 274 -3.62 15.40 -11.88
CA ARG A 274 -4.15 15.77 -10.55
C ARG A 274 -5.28 16.76 -10.75
N SER A 275 -6.42 16.50 -10.12
CA SER A 275 -7.60 17.36 -10.19
C SER A 275 -7.41 18.67 -9.40
N ALA A 276 -6.62 18.67 -8.32
CA ALA A 276 -6.31 19.84 -7.49
C ALA A 276 -4.82 20.23 -7.47
N GLY A 277 -4.16 20.20 -8.62
CA GLY A 277 -2.79 20.74 -8.76
C GLY A 277 -2.77 22.27 -8.58
N GLY A 278 -1.72 22.81 -7.97
CA GLY A 278 -1.52 24.26 -7.89
C GLY A 278 -1.44 24.87 -9.28
N THR A 279 -2.18 25.95 -9.53
CA THR A 279 -2.25 26.64 -10.83
C THR A 279 -1.11 27.63 -11.06
N ARG A 280 -0.25 27.85 -10.07
CA ARG A 280 0.91 28.75 -10.11
C ARG A 280 2.11 28.08 -9.45
N ALA A 281 3.31 28.40 -9.94
CA ALA A 281 4.55 27.98 -9.30
C ALA A 281 4.61 28.50 -7.85
N PRO A 282 5.13 27.70 -6.88
CA PRO A 282 5.35 28.19 -5.53
C PRO A 282 6.33 29.37 -5.57
N GLU A 283 6.06 30.40 -4.78
CA GLU A 283 6.96 31.54 -4.67
C GLU A 283 8.22 31.12 -3.90
N LEU A 284 9.40 31.46 -4.44
CA LEU A 284 10.67 31.23 -3.76
C LEU A 284 10.81 32.23 -2.61
N ALA A 285 10.77 31.73 -1.37
CA ALA A 285 11.16 32.54 -0.23
C ALA A 285 12.67 32.80 -0.29
N PRO A 286 13.14 34.06 -0.15
CA PRO A 286 14.56 34.34 -0.06
C PRO A 286 15.12 33.69 1.20
N VAL A 287 16.21 32.92 1.03
CA VAL A 287 16.94 32.32 2.16
C VAL A 287 18.01 33.29 2.61
N GLN A 288 17.85 33.85 3.81
CA GLN A 288 18.90 34.62 4.48
C GLN A 288 19.84 33.65 5.20
N VAL A 289 21.14 33.73 4.90
CA VAL A 289 22.17 33.04 5.69
C VAL A 289 22.55 33.95 6.86
N ALA A 290 22.22 33.53 8.08
CA ALA A 290 22.58 34.23 9.32
C ALA A 290 23.37 33.29 10.24
N PHE A 291 24.22 33.85 11.09
CA PHE A 291 24.90 33.08 12.14
C PHE A 291 23.86 32.57 13.15
N LEU A 292 24.04 31.34 13.61
CA LEU A 292 23.20 30.74 14.64
C LEU A 292 23.52 31.41 15.98
N ASP A 293 22.78 32.45 16.34
CA ASP A 293 22.81 32.99 17.71
C ASP A 293 22.10 32.00 18.63
N ALA A 294 22.91 31.20 19.34
CA ALA A 294 22.43 30.22 20.30
C ALA A 294 21.65 30.93 21.41
N THR A 295 20.33 30.87 21.34
CA THR A 295 19.48 31.18 22.49
C THR A 295 19.64 30.06 23.51
N VAL A 296 20.15 30.43 24.69
CA VAL A 296 20.38 29.54 25.83
C VAL A 296 19.03 29.02 26.30
N LEU A 297 18.69 27.78 25.97
CA LEU A 297 17.55 27.08 26.54
C LEU A 297 17.91 26.68 27.97
N TYR A 298 17.14 27.19 28.93
CA TYR A 298 17.23 26.79 30.32
C TYR A 298 16.79 25.33 30.45
N GLU A 299 17.71 24.46 30.84
CA GLU A 299 17.43 23.05 31.14
C GLU A 299 16.50 22.95 32.35
N SER A 300 15.33 22.34 32.18
CA SER A 300 14.56 21.80 33.29
C SER A 300 14.66 20.28 33.26
N ARG A 301 15.09 19.74 34.40
CA ARG A 301 15.53 18.36 34.65
C ARG A 301 14.58 17.29 34.13
N ALA A 302 15.18 16.32 33.44
CA ALA A 302 14.66 14.99 33.24
C ALA A 302 14.42 14.26 34.58
N ARG A 303 13.27 13.57 34.68
CA ARG A 303 13.12 12.39 35.54
C ARG A 303 13.17 11.16 34.64
N LEU A 304 14.11 10.28 34.97
CA LEU A 304 14.35 8.99 34.33
C LEU A 304 13.12 8.07 34.43
N GLY A 305 12.72 7.52 33.29
CA GLY A 305 11.87 6.34 33.18
C GLY A 305 12.62 5.27 32.39
N ALA A 306 12.63 4.05 32.92
CA ALA A 306 13.44 2.93 32.48
C ALA A 306 13.14 2.47 31.03
N ALA A 307 14.20 2.06 30.33
CA ALA A 307 14.11 1.36 29.05
C ALA A 307 13.78 -0.13 29.27
N PRO A 308 12.86 -0.73 28.47
CA PRO A 308 12.72 -2.17 28.42
C PRO A 308 13.80 -2.81 27.53
N THR A 309 14.19 -4.02 27.91
CA THR A 309 15.25 -4.86 27.35
C THR A 309 14.92 -5.46 25.97
N PRO A 310 15.93 -5.86 25.18
CA PRO A 310 15.75 -6.43 23.85
C PRO A 310 15.52 -7.94 23.94
N MET A 311 14.25 -8.38 23.91
CA MET A 311 13.92 -9.78 23.60
C MET A 311 12.45 -9.92 23.20
N ALA A 312 12.09 -9.47 22.00
CA ALA A 312 10.82 -9.83 21.36
C ALA A 312 10.82 -9.60 19.83
N ALA A 313 11.98 -9.60 19.17
CA ALA A 313 12.09 -9.44 17.71
C ALA A 313 12.58 -10.72 17.00
N ALA A 314 12.54 -11.87 17.68
CA ALA A 314 13.06 -13.14 17.17
C ALA A 314 12.02 -14.28 17.09
N ARG A 315 10.72 -14.01 17.30
CA ARG A 315 9.66 -15.03 17.18
C ARG A 315 8.48 -14.67 16.28
N ALA A 316 8.57 -13.58 15.51
CA ALA A 316 7.57 -13.22 14.48
C ALA A 316 8.07 -13.43 13.04
N ARG A 317 9.29 -13.97 12.85
CA ARG A 317 9.86 -14.32 11.53
C ARG A 317 9.86 -15.82 11.23
N ALA A 318 9.43 -16.67 12.17
CA ALA A 318 9.46 -18.13 12.00
C ALA A 318 8.08 -18.76 11.71
N GLU A 319 6.98 -18.00 11.80
CA GLU A 319 5.62 -18.49 11.51
C GLU A 319 5.05 -17.95 10.18
N ALA A 320 5.69 -16.95 9.58
CA ALA A 320 5.33 -16.45 8.24
C ALA A 320 6.03 -17.21 7.10
N GLU A 321 6.99 -18.09 7.42
CA GLU A 321 7.79 -18.84 6.45
C GLU A 321 7.31 -20.30 6.28
N LEU A 322 6.37 -20.76 7.13
CA LEU A 322 5.84 -22.14 7.07
C LEU A 322 4.50 -22.27 6.31
N GLU A 323 3.80 -21.16 6.04
CA GLU A 323 2.55 -21.14 5.26
C GLU A 323 2.75 -20.77 3.77
N ALA A 324 3.99 -20.49 3.36
CA ALA A 324 4.35 -20.23 1.96
C ALA A 324 4.72 -21.51 1.16
N GLU A 325 4.78 -22.68 1.81
CA GLU A 325 5.32 -23.92 1.22
C GLU A 325 4.24 -25.00 0.92
N LYS A 326 2.94 -24.66 0.95
CA LYS A 326 1.85 -25.62 0.68
C LYS A 326 0.93 -25.34 -0.52
N SER A 327 1.35 -24.47 -1.43
CA SER A 327 0.68 -24.27 -2.72
C SER A 327 1.67 -24.43 -3.87
N ARG A 328 2.15 -25.67 -4.07
CA ARG A 328 2.79 -26.11 -5.31
C ARG A 328 2.19 -27.44 -5.76
N LYS A 329 1.95 -27.53 -7.08
CA LYS A 329 1.19 -28.52 -7.87
C LYS A 329 -0.30 -28.14 -7.92
N THR A 330 -0.88 -27.73 -9.05
CA THR A 330 -0.71 -28.21 -10.44
C THR A 330 -1.01 -27.07 -11.40
N ALA A 331 -0.07 -26.71 -12.28
CA ALA A 331 -0.36 -25.87 -13.44
C ALA A 331 -0.40 -26.79 -14.66
N ASP A 332 -1.60 -27.24 -14.98
CA ASP A 332 -1.89 -27.78 -16.31
C ASP A 332 -2.20 -26.61 -17.25
N SER A 333 -1.86 -26.79 -18.51
CA SER A 333 -1.87 -25.78 -19.57
C SER A 333 -3.23 -25.09 -19.78
N ALA A 334 -3.43 -23.96 -19.10
CA ALA A 334 -4.55 -23.07 -19.37
C ALA A 334 -4.21 -22.13 -20.53
N ARG A 335 -5.04 -22.13 -21.57
CA ARG A 335 -4.99 -21.08 -22.59
C ARG A 335 -5.33 -19.75 -21.93
N PRO A 336 -4.59 -18.66 -22.19
CA PRO A 336 -4.86 -17.37 -21.57
C PRO A 336 -6.27 -16.91 -21.97
N ALA A 337 -7.10 -16.60 -20.98
CA ALA A 337 -8.32 -15.85 -21.20
C ALA A 337 -7.96 -14.43 -21.66
N GLU A 338 -8.72 -13.91 -22.61
CA GLU A 338 -8.54 -12.56 -23.13
C GLU A 338 -8.83 -11.53 -22.02
N VAL A 339 -7.79 -10.83 -21.58
CA VAL A 339 -7.89 -9.80 -20.55
C VAL A 339 -8.41 -8.53 -21.21
N GLN A 340 -9.56 -8.02 -20.75
CA GLN A 340 -10.07 -6.73 -21.21
C GLN A 340 -9.13 -5.60 -20.72
N THR A 341 -8.55 -4.86 -21.66
CA THR A 341 -7.66 -3.70 -21.39
C THR A 341 -8.41 -2.40 -21.63
N ALA A 342 -8.10 -1.36 -20.84
CA ALA A 342 -8.68 -0.03 -21.03
C ALA A 342 -8.35 0.58 -22.39
N GLN A 343 -9.30 1.34 -22.95
CA GLN A 343 -9.02 2.22 -24.08
C GLN A 343 -8.37 3.50 -23.56
N VAL A 344 -7.32 3.97 -24.25
CA VAL A 344 -6.60 5.18 -23.85
C VAL A 344 -7.05 6.33 -24.73
N GLU A 345 -7.54 7.40 -24.11
CA GLU A 345 -7.72 8.69 -24.76
C GLU A 345 -6.63 9.64 -24.26
N THR A 346 -5.73 10.05 -25.15
CA THR A 346 -4.68 11.02 -24.85
C THR A 346 -5.06 12.39 -25.41
N SER A 347 -4.93 13.43 -24.61
CA SER A 347 -4.83 14.81 -25.09
C SER A 347 -3.47 15.39 -24.74
N THR A 348 -3.11 16.54 -25.32
CA THR A 348 -1.81 17.21 -25.16
C THR A 348 -1.34 17.37 -23.70
N TYR A 349 -2.24 17.30 -22.71
CA TYR A 349 -1.94 17.49 -21.30
C TYR A 349 -2.45 16.39 -20.35
N GLN A 350 -3.11 15.32 -20.84
CA GLN A 350 -3.65 14.24 -19.98
C GLN A 350 -3.80 12.90 -20.70
N ALA A 351 -3.68 11.80 -19.96
CA ALA A 351 -4.08 10.47 -20.40
C ALA A 351 -5.27 9.99 -19.56
N SER A 352 -6.34 9.58 -20.23
CA SER A 352 -7.52 8.98 -19.61
C SER A 352 -7.64 7.53 -20.05
N PHE A 353 -7.71 6.62 -19.08
CA PHE A 353 -7.94 5.20 -19.30
C PHE A 353 -9.41 4.90 -19.08
N ILE A 354 -10.14 4.61 -20.17
CA ILE A 354 -11.53 4.17 -20.13
C ILE A 354 -11.53 2.67 -19.87
N VAL A 355 -11.90 2.27 -18.65
CA VAL A 355 -11.97 0.86 -18.27
C VAL A 355 -13.13 0.21 -19.03
N PRO A 356 -12.93 -0.94 -19.71
CA PRO A 356 -13.98 -1.54 -20.50
C PRO A 356 -15.10 -2.10 -19.61
N GLY A 357 -16.33 -1.97 -20.09
CA GLY A 357 -17.51 -2.41 -19.35
C GLY A 357 -17.80 -1.55 -18.11
N ARG A 358 -18.65 -2.09 -17.25
CA ARG A 358 -19.05 -1.42 -16.00
C ARG A 358 -18.51 -2.19 -14.81
N VAL A 359 -18.14 -1.46 -13.76
CA VAL A 359 -17.35 -2.00 -12.65
C VAL A 359 -18.01 -1.66 -11.32
N THR A 360 -18.04 -2.63 -10.40
CA THR A 360 -18.44 -2.38 -9.00
C THR A 360 -17.20 -2.18 -8.11
N VAL A 361 -17.14 -1.07 -7.37
CA VAL A 361 -16.07 -0.69 -6.45
C VAL A 361 -16.69 -0.36 -5.07
N PRO A 362 -16.56 -1.24 -4.08
CA PRO A 362 -17.23 -1.07 -2.80
C PRO A 362 -16.54 -0.04 -1.90
N GLN A 363 -17.34 0.51 -1.00
CA GLN A 363 -17.04 1.17 0.26
C GLN A 363 -15.66 1.14 0.92
N GLY A 364 -15.18 -0.10 1.08
CA GLY A 364 -14.38 -0.51 2.23
C GLY A 364 -12.92 -0.11 2.18
N GLY A 365 -12.48 0.56 1.10
CA GLY A 365 -11.08 0.84 0.83
C GLY A 365 -10.26 -0.38 0.43
N THR A 366 -10.89 -1.52 0.14
CA THR A 366 -10.23 -2.68 -0.46
C THR A 366 -9.66 -2.29 -1.83
N SER A 367 -8.39 -2.60 -2.07
CA SER A 367 -7.74 -2.31 -3.34
C SER A 367 -8.37 -3.15 -4.45
N LYS A 368 -8.83 -2.51 -5.53
CA LYS A 368 -9.27 -3.20 -6.74
C LYS A 368 -8.27 -2.92 -7.86
N ALA A 369 -7.63 -3.97 -8.37
CA ALA A 369 -6.72 -3.86 -9.50
C ALA A 369 -7.50 -3.92 -10.83
N VAL A 370 -7.17 -3.02 -11.75
CA VAL A 370 -7.69 -2.99 -13.12
C VAL A 370 -6.51 -3.01 -14.08
N VAL A 371 -6.59 -3.81 -15.15
CA VAL A 371 -5.57 -3.82 -16.21
C VAL A 371 -5.86 -2.67 -17.17
N LEU A 372 -4.86 -1.81 -17.36
CA LEU A 372 -4.94 -0.65 -18.25
C LEU A 372 -4.47 -0.99 -19.64
N SER A 373 -3.29 -1.60 -19.75
CA SER A 373 -2.72 -2.04 -21.02
C SER A 373 -1.84 -3.27 -20.83
N GLN A 374 -1.65 -4.01 -21.91
CA GLN A 374 -0.72 -5.13 -21.97
C GLN A 374 -0.04 -5.09 -23.34
N GLY A 375 1.29 -5.17 -23.33
CA GLY A 375 2.10 -5.19 -24.56
C GLY A 375 3.24 -6.18 -24.47
N GLN A 376 3.76 -6.57 -25.63
CA GLN A 376 5.01 -7.31 -25.76
C GLN A 376 6.08 -6.37 -26.28
N VAL A 377 7.23 -6.35 -25.61
CA VAL A 377 8.38 -5.53 -25.99
C VAL A 377 9.63 -6.40 -26.08
N GLY A 378 10.48 -6.13 -27.08
CA GLY A 378 11.77 -6.80 -27.22
C GLY A 378 12.86 -6.07 -26.43
N PRO A 379 13.36 -6.59 -25.29
CA PRO A 379 14.42 -5.94 -24.55
C PRO A 379 15.80 -6.23 -25.12
N THR A 380 16.72 -5.32 -24.85
CA THR A 380 18.16 -5.62 -24.84
C THR A 380 18.55 -6.13 -23.46
N LEU A 381 19.09 -7.35 -23.39
CA LEU A 381 19.57 -7.94 -22.14
C LEU A 381 21.06 -7.64 -21.92
N SER A 382 21.42 -7.35 -20.68
CA SER A 382 22.81 -7.19 -20.25
C SER A 382 22.95 -7.59 -18.78
N ALA A 383 24.17 -7.88 -18.33
CA ALA A 383 24.44 -8.10 -16.92
C ALA A 383 25.23 -6.93 -16.32
N ARG A 384 24.87 -6.52 -15.11
CA ARG A 384 25.59 -5.49 -14.34
C ARG A 384 26.17 -6.07 -13.07
N ALA A 385 27.42 -5.75 -12.75
CA ALA A 385 28.07 -6.17 -11.51
C ALA A 385 28.73 -4.97 -10.82
N THR A 386 28.59 -4.88 -9.49
CA THR A 386 29.24 -3.87 -8.65
C THR A 386 30.04 -4.57 -7.55
N PRO A 387 31.20 -5.18 -7.88
CA PRO A 387 31.83 -6.19 -7.04
C PRO A 387 32.42 -5.66 -5.73
N GLU A 388 32.62 -4.34 -5.63
CA GLU A 388 32.99 -3.69 -4.36
C GLU A 388 31.86 -3.79 -3.31
N LEU A 389 30.59 -3.81 -3.74
CA LEU A 389 29.43 -3.93 -2.87
C LEU A 389 28.98 -5.37 -2.71
N GLU A 390 28.92 -6.10 -3.83
CA GLU A 390 28.54 -7.51 -3.85
C GLU A 390 29.16 -8.19 -5.07
N GLU A 391 29.84 -9.32 -4.85
CA GLU A 391 30.47 -10.15 -5.89
C GLU A 391 29.44 -10.99 -6.68
N LYS A 392 28.37 -10.35 -7.16
CA LYS A 392 27.34 -10.93 -8.02
C LYS A 392 27.07 -10.05 -9.24
N ALA A 393 26.67 -10.70 -10.32
CA ALA A 393 26.10 -10.03 -11.47
C ALA A 393 24.56 -10.12 -11.43
N TYR A 394 23.90 -9.08 -11.91
CA TYR A 394 22.46 -8.95 -11.98
C TYR A 394 22.03 -8.79 -13.43
N LEU A 395 21.02 -9.53 -13.85
CA LEU A 395 20.43 -9.40 -15.19
C LEU A 395 19.64 -8.09 -15.27
N GLU A 396 19.86 -7.31 -16.30
CA GLU A 396 19.13 -6.09 -16.63
C GLU A 396 18.52 -6.23 -18.01
N ALA A 397 17.31 -5.69 -18.17
CA ALA A 397 16.64 -5.57 -19.44
C ALA A 397 16.32 -4.10 -19.71
N VAL A 398 16.63 -3.66 -20.92
CA VAL A 398 16.39 -2.28 -21.38
C VAL A 398 15.51 -2.31 -22.62
N PHE A 399 14.42 -1.55 -22.62
CA PHE A 399 13.53 -1.40 -23.78
C PHE A 399 13.05 0.05 -23.91
N LEU A 400 12.50 0.42 -25.07
CA LEU A 400 11.90 1.73 -25.29
C LEU A 400 10.42 1.69 -24.93
N HIS A 401 9.94 2.73 -24.25
CA HIS A 401 8.52 2.90 -23.97
C HIS A 401 7.82 3.56 -25.16
N GLU A 402 7.14 2.79 -25.99
CA GLU A 402 6.55 3.28 -27.25
C GLU A 402 5.07 3.70 -27.14
N ASP A 403 4.41 3.47 -26.00
CA ASP A 403 3.02 3.90 -25.84
C ASP A 403 2.92 5.43 -25.73
N GLU A 404 1.83 6.01 -26.24
CA GLU A 404 1.55 7.45 -26.21
C GLU A 404 1.40 8.00 -24.78
N ALA A 405 0.92 7.18 -23.84
CA ALA A 405 0.76 7.59 -22.44
C ALA A 405 2.05 7.33 -21.64
N PRO A 406 2.55 8.30 -20.85
CA PRO A 406 3.74 8.10 -20.03
C PRO A 406 3.52 7.00 -18.98
N LEU A 407 4.61 6.33 -18.61
CA LEU A 407 4.64 5.46 -17.44
C LEU A 407 4.84 6.31 -16.19
N LEU A 408 3.86 6.27 -15.29
CA LEU A 408 3.92 6.98 -14.02
C LEU A 408 4.79 6.23 -13.01
N PRO A 409 5.40 6.93 -12.04
CA PRO A 409 6.17 6.28 -10.97
C PRO A 409 5.33 5.26 -10.20
N GLY A 410 5.82 4.02 -10.10
CA GLY A 410 5.07 2.91 -9.49
C GLY A 410 5.92 1.67 -9.22
N GLU A 411 5.32 0.69 -8.53
CA GLU A 411 5.95 -0.62 -8.29
C GLU A 411 5.85 -1.51 -9.53
N VAL A 412 6.89 -2.30 -9.80
CA VAL A 412 6.92 -3.30 -10.88
C VAL A 412 7.10 -4.69 -10.26
N LEU A 413 6.15 -5.59 -10.48
CA LEU A 413 6.30 -7.00 -10.15
C LEU A 413 7.10 -7.69 -11.26
N LEU A 414 8.21 -8.31 -10.89
CA LEU A 414 9.18 -8.86 -11.83
C LEU A 414 9.09 -10.37 -11.87
N HIS A 415 8.91 -10.92 -13.07
CA HIS A 415 8.96 -12.35 -13.34
C HIS A 415 10.02 -12.66 -14.39
N ARG A 416 10.73 -13.77 -14.21
CA ARG A 416 11.72 -14.28 -15.15
C ARG A 416 11.44 -15.75 -15.43
N ASP A 417 11.25 -16.10 -16.69
CA ASP A 417 11.03 -17.47 -17.18
C ASP A 417 9.90 -18.21 -16.42
N GLY A 418 8.81 -17.50 -16.13
CA GLY A 418 7.64 -18.02 -15.41
C GLY A 418 7.73 -18.00 -13.89
N ALA A 419 8.89 -17.65 -13.30
CA ALA A 419 9.07 -17.51 -11.86
C ALA A 419 9.01 -16.04 -11.40
N TYR A 420 8.36 -15.78 -10.27
CA TYR A 420 8.42 -14.48 -9.61
C TYR A 420 9.78 -14.31 -8.93
N ILE A 421 10.46 -13.19 -9.19
CA ILE A 421 11.82 -12.93 -8.69
C ILE A 421 11.91 -11.74 -7.73
N GLY A 422 10.89 -10.88 -7.67
CA GLY A 422 10.85 -9.77 -6.73
C GLY A 422 10.11 -8.53 -7.25
N ARG A 423 10.39 -7.40 -6.59
CA ARG A 423 9.79 -6.10 -6.87
C ARG A 423 10.86 -5.11 -7.31
N GLY A 424 10.55 -4.36 -8.37
CA GLY A 424 11.29 -3.19 -8.82
C GLY A 424 10.48 -1.92 -8.63
N ARG A 425 11.09 -0.78 -8.98
CA ARG A 425 10.41 0.51 -9.00
C ARG A 425 10.67 1.21 -10.31
N LEU A 426 9.63 1.78 -10.89
CA LEU A 426 9.70 2.61 -12.08
C LEU A 426 9.63 4.09 -11.68
N GLY A 427 10.42 4.92 -12.37
CA GLY A 427 10.27 6.37 -12.34
C GLY A 427 9.17 6.85 -13.30
N LEU A 428 9.12 8.16 -13.53
CA LEU A 428 8.34 8.72 -14.64
C LEU A 428 9.13 8.45 -15.93
N VAL A 429 8.51 7.81 -16.92
CA VAL A 429 9.12 7.54 -18.23
C VAL A 429 8.22 8.13 -19.31
N ALA A 430 8.76 9.05 -20.11
CA ALA A 430 8.02 9.65 -21.22
C ALA A 430 7.95 8.69 -22.42
N PRO A 431 6.98 8.88 -23.33
CA PRO A 431 6.98 8.19 -24.62
C PRO A 431 8.32 8.39 -25.36
N GLY A 432 8.90 7.30 -25.85
CA GLY A 432 10.20 7.27 -26.53
C GLY A 432 11.42 7.11 -25.59
N ASP A 433 11.25 7.23 -24.27
CA ASP A 433 12.35 7.07 -23.32
C ASP A 433 12.62 5.58 -22.99
N LYS A 434 13.83 5.31 -22.47
CA LYS A 434 14.25 3.97 -22.07
C LYS A 434 13.69 3.59 -20.70
N VAL A 435 13.25 2.34 -20.60
CA VAL A 435 12.94 1.66 -19.35
C VAL A 435 14.06 0.69 -19.02
N GLU A 436 14.62 0.78 -17.82
CA GLU A 436 15.63 -0.15 -17.30
C GLU A 436 15.07 -0.92 -16.09
N LEU A 437 15.08 -2.27 -16.16
CA LEU A 437 14.59 -3.14 -15.10
C LEU A 437 15.60 -4.24 -14.79
N GLY A 438 15.87 -4.47 -13.49
CA GLY A 438 16.72 -5.56 -13.03
C GLY A 438 15.93 -6.84 -12.77
N PHE A 439 16.26 -7.92 -13.47
CA PHE A 439 15.62 -9.24 -13.37
C PHE A 439 16.40 -10.21 -12.48
N GLY A 440 16.90 -9.71 -11.35
CA GLY A 440 17.54 -10.50 -10.29
C GLY A 440 18.95 -10.98 -10.61
N ALA A 441 19.54 -11.72 -9.67
CA ALA A 441 20.89 -12.25 -9.81
C ALA A 441 21.00 -13.23 -10.99
N ASP A 442 22.16 -13.20 -11.65
CA ASP A 442 22.53 -14.13 -12.72
C ASP A 442 23.65 -15.05 -12.23
N ASP A 443 23.25 -16.19 -11.67
CA ASP A 443 24.19 -17.16 -11.08
C ASP A 443 25.12 -17.83 -12.09
N LYS A 444 24.86 -17.68 -13.40
CA LYS A 444 25.74 -18.16 -14.48
C LYS A 444 26.91 -17.21 -14.73
N LEU A 445 26.90 -16.01 -14.17
CA LEU A 445 28.06 -15.12 -14.17
C LEU A 445 28.73 -15.19 -12.79
N LYS A 446 29.93 -15.79 -12.75
CA LYS A 446 30.74 -15.82 -11.53
C LYS A 446 31.64 -14.60 -11.50
N VAL A 447 31.43 -13.76 -10.49
CA VAL A 447 32.20 -12.54 -10.26
C VAL A 447 33.07 -12.76 -9.05
N SER A 448 34.34 -12.37 -9.11
CA SER A 448 35.22 -12.33 -7.95
C SER A 448 36.04 -11.05 -7.95
N ARG A 449 36.16 -10.39 -6.80
CA ARG A 449 37.00 -9.19 -6.62
C ARG A 449 37.99 -9.39 -5.48
N VAL A 450 39.28 -9.40 -5.81
CA VAL A 450 40.33 -9.61 -4.82
C VAL A 450 41.26 -8.39 -4.72
N PRO A 451 41.62 -7.94 -3.51
CA PRO A 451 42.72 -7.00 -3.33
C PRO A 451 44.04 -7.70 -3.69
N VAL A 452 44.77 -7.17 -4.67
CA VAL A 452 46.04 -7.73 -5.13
C VAL A 452 47.20 -7.12 -4.37
N ARG A 453 47.14 -5.82 -4.11
CA ARG A 453 48.21 -5.09 -3.42
C ARG A 453 47.65 -3.93 -2.65
N ARG A 454 48.09 -3.80 -1.40
CA ARG A 454 47.94 -2.58 -0.61
C ARG A 454 49.31 -2.23 -0.05
N ARG A 455 49.80 -1.02 -0.35
CA ARG A 455 51.06 -0.52 0.19
C ARG A 455 50.84 0.89 0.71
N GLU A 456 50.89 1.01 2.02
CA GLU A 456 50.92 2.29 2.71
C GLU A 456 52.37 2.62 3.06
N ASN A 457 52.77 3.87 2.85
CA ASN A 457 54.08 4.35 3.28
C ASN A 457 53.86 5.34 4.43
N GLU A 458 54.16 4.90 5.64
CA GLU A 458 54.09 5.73 6.84
C GLU A 458 55.37 6.58 6.98
N PRO A 459 55.27 7.89 7.25
CA PRO A 459 56.42 8.75 7.41
C PRO A 459 57.29 8.35 8.61
N THR A 460 58.60 8.30 8.43
CA THR A 460 59.58 8.15 9.52
C THR A 460 60.10 9.49 10.06
N TRP A 461 59.68 10.63 9.48
CA TRP A 461 60.09 11.99 9.87
C TRP A 461 59.00 13.03 9.55
N LEU A 462 59.07 14.19 10.22
CA LEU A 462 58.09 15.29 10.08
C LEU A 462 58.19 15.94 8.68
N GLY A 463 57.07 16.00 7.95
CA GLY A 463 56.94 16.72 6.66
C GLY A 463 56.89 15.85 5.40
N GLN A 464 56.97 14.53 5.51
CA GLN A 464 56.93 13.62 4.36
C GLN A 464 55.50 13.40 3.82
N THR A 465 55.34 13.28 2.50
CA THR A 465 54.08 12.89 1.86
C THR A 465 53.73 11.44 2.16
N ARG A 466 52.51 11.19 2.67
CA ARG A 466 51.94 9.85 2.79
C ARG A 466 51.45 9.36 1.44
N THR A 467 51.62 8.06 1.19
CA THR A 467 51.11 7.42 -0.03
C THR A 467 50.38 6.13 0.29
N ASP A 468 49.21 5.94 -0.31
CA ASP A 468 48.44 4.69 -0.27
C ASP A 468 48.22 4.19 -1.69
N LEU A 469 48.85 3.05 -2.01
CA LEU A 469 48.69 2.35 -3.27
C LEU A 469 47.73 1.18 -3.08
N ARG A 470 46.69 1.14 -3.91
CA ARG A 470 45.71 0.05 -3.92
C ARG A 470 45.57 -0.54 -5.31
N GLU A 471 45.59 -1.86 -5.37
CA GLU A 471 45.38 -2.64 -6.58
C GLU A 471 44.33 -3.71 -6.32
N PHE A 472 43.33 -3.77 -7.19
CA PHE A 472 42.25 -4.75 -7.17
C PHE A 472 42.22 -5.49 -8.50
N ARG A 473 41.86 -6.78 -8.43
CA ARG A 473 41.60 -7.61 -9.59
C ARG A 473 40.19 -8.15 -9.50
N THR A 474 39.39 -7.84 -10.52
CA THR A 474 38.04 -8.35 -10.70
C THR A 474 38.05 -9.34 -11.87
N VAL A 475 37.54 -10.54 -11.65
CA VAL A 475 37.38 -11.58 -12.67
C VAL A 475 35.90 -11.87 -12.84
N VAL A 476 35.42 -11.83 -14.09
CA VAL A 476 34.06 -12.23 -14.44
C VAL A 476 34.13 -13.43 -15.39
N LYS A 477 33.51 -14.53 -15.01
CA LYS A 477 33.45 -15.77 -15.80
C LYS A 477 32.02 -16.10 -16.19
N SER A 478 31.82 -16.42 -17.47
CA SER A 478 30.52 -16.83 -18.01
C SER A 478 30.35 -18.34 -18.02
N LEU A 479 29.22 -18.80 -17.49
CA LEU A 479 28.69 -20.16 -17.63
C LEU A 479 27.46 -20.19 -18.55
N HIS A 480 27.20 -19.09 -19.27
CA HIS A 480 26.14 -19.05 -20.27
C HIS A 480 26.53 -19.82 -21.53
N ALA A 481 25.52 -20.38 -22.21
CA ALA A 481 25.69 -21.02 -23.51
C ALA A 481 25.76 -20.01 -24.67
N GLN A 482 25.41 -18.76 -24.43
CA GLN A 482 25.41 -17.66 -25.41
C GLN A 482 26.29 -16.50 -24.90
N PRO A 483 26.83 -15.65 -25.80
CA PRO A 483 27.52 -14.44 -25.40
C PRO A 483 26.62 -13.52 -24.56
N VAL A 484 27.18 -12.93 -23.50
CA VAL A 484 26.47 -11.99 -22.62
C VAL A 484 27.23 -10.67 -22.55
N LYS A 485 26.52 -9.57 -22.78
CA LYS A 485 27.06 -8.23 -22.55
C LYS A 485 27.12 -7.95 -21.06
N VAL A 486 28.31 -7.67 -20.53
CA VAL A 486 28.54 -7.44 -19.10
C VAL A 486 29.08 -6.03 -18.89
N THR A 487 28.55 -5.32 -17.90
CA THR A 487 29.05 -4.04 -17.39
C THR A 487 29.50 -4.21 -15.94
N VAL A 488 30.79 -4.01 -15.68
CA VAL A 488 31.33 -3.97 -14.31
C VAL A 488 31.50 -2.52 -13.89
N MET A 489 30.99 -2.16 -12.71
CA MET A 489 31.13 -0.82 -12.13
C MET A 489 32.03 -0.87 -10.89
N GLU A 490 33.02 0.01 -10.83
CA GLU A 490 33.86 0.19 -9.64
C GLU A 490 34.03 1.66 -9.28
N ARG A 491 34.29 1.90 -7.98
CA ARG A 491 34.64 3.22 -7.48
C ARG A 491 36.12 3.49 -7.68
N VAL A 492 36.42 4.65 -8.26
CA VAL A 492 37.75 5.25 -8.29
C VAL A 492 37.67 6.50 -7.41
N PRO A 493 38.42 6.59 -6.30
CA PRO A 493 38.36 7.76 -5.43
C PRO A 493 38.62 9.06 -6.20
N PHE A 494 38.03 10.15 -5.73
CA PHE A 494 38.34 11.50 -6.20
C PHE A 494 38.49 12.44 -5.00
N SER A 495 39.23 13.52 -5.20
CA SER A 495 39.36 14.59 -4.21
C SER A 495 38.96 15.92 -4.83
N GLU A 496 38.39 16.80 -4.02
CA GLU A 496 38.19 18.22 -4.32
C GLU A 496 39.23 19.10 -3.60
N ASN A 497 39.94 18.52 -2.64
CA ASN A 497 41.04 19.17 -1.96
C ASN A 497 42.32 19.01 -2.78
N SER A 498 42.92 20.12 -3.19
CA SER A 498 44.15 20.16 -3.98
C SER A 498 45.36 19.54 -3.25
N ALA A 499 45.31 19.41 -1.92
CA ALA A 499 46.35 18.74 -1.14
C ALA A 499 46.32 17.21 -1.27
N ILE A 500 45.24 16.61 -1.79
CA ILE A 500 45.12 15.16 -1.98
C ILE A 500 45.12 14.87 -3.48
N THR A 501 46.15 14.19 -3.95
CA THR A 501 46.24 13.75 -5.35
C THR A 501 45.79 12.30 -5.47
N VAL A 502 44.88 12.03 -6.42
CA VAL A 502 44.50 10.66 -6.79
C VAL A 502 45.00 10.38 -8.21
N GLU A 503 45.89 9.40 -8.34
CA GLU A 503 46.56 9.03 -9.57
C GLU A 503 46.13 7.61 -9.97
N THR A 504 45.49 7.44 -11.13
CA THR A 504 45.22 6.09 -11.68
C THR A 504 46.50 5.54 -12.31
N LEU A 505 46.89 4.32 -11.96
CA LEU A 505 48.16 3.73 -12.38
C LEU A 505 48.05 3.03 -13.76
N PRO A 506 49.15 2.95 -14.54
CA PRO A 506 49.13 2.44 -15.93
C PRO A 506 48.65 1.00 -16.10
N GLN A 507 48.78 0.15 -15.06
CA GLN A 507 48.30 -1.23 -15.07
C GLN A 507 46.77 -1.36 -14.92
N THR A 508 46.06 -0.25 -14.71
CA THR A 508 44.60 -0.22 -14.69
C THR A 508 44.05 -0.52 -16.08
N THR A 509 43.10 -1.46 -16.16
CA THR A 509 42.34 -1.69 -17.38
C THR A 509 41.58 -0.41 -17.75
N PRO A 510 41.75 0.15 -18.96
CA PRO A 510 41.03 1.36 -19.35
C PRO A 510 39.51 1.17 -19.27
N PRO A 511 38.75 2.06 -18.60
CA PRO A 511 37.30 1.98 -18.54
C PRO A 511 36.68 2.34 -19.88
N THR A 512 35.55 1.73 -20.20
CA THR A 512 34.73 2.10 -21.36
C THR A 512 33.98 3.41 -21.13
N GLU A 513 33.64 3.71 -19.87
CA GLU A 513 33.00 4.95 -19.47
C GLU A 513 33.58 5.46 -18.15
N LYS A 514 33.87 6.76 -18.10
CA LYS A 514 34.30 7.48 -16.89
C LYS A 514 33.15 8.37 -16.43
N GLN A 515 32.96 8.47 -15.11
CA GLN A 515 31.93 9.30 -14.47
C GLN A 515 30.50 8.86 -14.85
N VAL A 516 30.23 7.56 -14.66
CA VAL A 516 28.95 6.94 -15.06
C VAL A 516 27.75 7.68 -14.46
N GLY A 517 26.85 8.16 -15.33
CA GLY A 517 25.66 8.91 -14.93
C GLY A 517 25.97 10.20 -14.16
N ASP A 518 26.97 10.95 -14.61
CA ASP A 518 27.49 12.19 -14.01
C ASP A 518 28.04 12.01 -12.57
N LYS A 519 28.34 10.77 -12.17
CA LYS A 519 28.90 10.47 -10.84
C LYS A 519 30.42 10.45 -10.91
N ARG A 520 31.05 11.54 -10.46
CA ARG A 520 32.52 11.57 -10.28
C ARG A 520 32.99 10.39 -9.41
N GLY A 521 34.06 9.75 -9.86
CA GLY A 521 34.65 8.61 -9.18
C GLY A 521 33.93 7.27 -9.39
N VAL A 522 33.00 7.17 -10.35
CA VAL A 522 32.43 5.89 -10.78
C VAL A 522 32.87 5.61 -12.21
N SER A 523 33.45 4.43 -12.45
CA SER A 523 33.89 3.99 -13.78
C SER A 523 33.22 2.67 -14.15
N ALA A 524 32.98 2.46 -15.45
CA ALA A 524 32.43 1.23 -15.98
C ALA A 524 33.32 0.59 -17.04
N TRP A 525 33.30 -0.74 -17.07
CA TRP A 525 33.91 -1.59 -18.10
C TRP A 525 32.82 -2.46 -18.71
N THR A 526 32.48 -2.17 -19.96
CA THR A 526 31.47 -2.89 -20.74
C THR A 526 32.12 -3.75 -21.80
N PHE A 527 31.78 -5.03 -21.86
CA PHE A 527 32.34 -5.99 -22.82
C PHE A 527 31.38 -7.14 -23.11
N ASP A 528 31.51 -7.73 -24.29
CA ASP A 528 30.83 -8.98 -24.63
C ASP A 528 31.65 -10.17 -24.14
N LEU A 529 31.05 -11.00 -23.30
CA LEU A 529 31.68 -12.17 -22.70
C LEU A 529 31.15 -13.44 -23.38
N ALA A 530 32.01 -14.10 -24.15
CA ALA A 530 31.67 -15.33 -24.86
C ALA A 530 31.33 -16.50 -23.91
N PRO A 531 30.62 -17.54 -24.37
CA PRO A 531 30.32 -18.75 -23.60
C PRO A 531 31.60 -19.37 -22.99
N GLY A 532 31.58 -19.67 -21.69
CA GLY A 532 32.72 -20.29 -20.99
C GLY A 532 33.94 -19.38 -20.77
N ALA A 533 33.95 -18.17 -21.35
CA ALA A 533 35.09 -17.26 -21.25
C ALA A 533 35.12 -16.51 -19.92
N GLU A 534 36.30 -15.95 -19.61
CA GLU A 534 36.50 -15.06 -18.47
C GLU A 534 37.17 -13.76 -18.90
N LYS A 535 36.87 -12.68 -18.16
CA LYS A 535 37.45 -11.36 -18.35
C LYS A 535 38.06 -10.88 -17.04
N GLU A 536 39.31 -10.46 -17.10
CA GLU A 536 40.01 -9.80 -16.00
C GLU A 536 39.99 -8.27 -16.17
N ILE A 537 39.67 -7.57 -15.07
CA ILE A 537 39.73 -6.12 -14.93
C ILE A 537 40.68 -5.81 -13.77
N LYS A 538 41.69 -4.99 -14.03
CA LYS A 538 42.61 -4.47 -13.01
C LYS A 538 42.25 -3.04 -12.70
N LEU A 539 42.10 -2.70 -11.43
CA LEU A 539 41.95 -1.33 -10.96
C LEU A 539 43.10 -0.99 -10.02
N ALA A 540 43.93 -0.02 -10.39
CA ALA A 540 45.09 0.37 -9.62
C ALA A 540 45.16 1.90 -9.48
N TYR A 541 45.25 2.40 -8.25
CA TYR A 541 45.38 3.83 -8.00
C TYR A 541 46.31 4.12 -6.82
N ARG A 542 46.84 5.34 -6.80
CA ARG A 542 47.71 5.86 -5.75
C ARG A 542 47.14 7.17 -5.21
N LEU A 543 46.96 7.23 -3.90
CA LEU A 543 46.71 8.48 -3.18
C LEU A 543 48.03 9.06 -2.68
N LYS A 544 48.14 10.39 -2.72
CA LYS A 544 49.24 11.16 -2.12
C LYS A 544 48.66 12.33 -1.31
N TRP A 545 49.09 12.51 -0.07
CA TRP A 545 48.62 13.60 0.81
C TRP A 545 49.67 14.01 1.87
N PRO A 546 49.52 15.18 2.53
CA PRO A 546 50.44 15.62 3.58
C PRO A 546 50.49 14.67 4.78
N GLY A 547 51.68 14.32 5.25
CA GLY A 547 51.85 13.29 6.30
C GLY A 547 51.44 13.71 7.71
N ASP A 548 51.15 14.99 7.92
CA ASP A 548 50.59 15.58 9.14
C ASP A 548 49.06 15.51 9.20
N ARG A 549 48.42 14.92 8.17
CA ARG A 549 46.96 14.80 8.08
C ARG A 549 46.51 13.35 7.81
N GLU A 550 45.35 13.01 8.34
CA GLU A 550 44.67 11.76 8.04
C GLU A 550 43.64 11.94 6.91
N VAL A 551 43.41 10.87 6.14
CA VAL A 551 42.42 10.84 5.06
C VAL A 551 41.37 9.80 5.39
N MET A 552 40.10 10.20 5.32
CA MET A 552 38.96 9.29 5.46
C MET A 552 38.31 9.04 4.09
N PHE A 553 37.81 7.82 3.89
CA PHE A 553 37.05 7.43 2.71
C PHE A 553 35.57 7.45 3.06
N GLU A 554 34.87 8.51 2.71
CA GLU A 554 33.43 8.61 2.89
C GLU A 554 32.71 8.48 1.53
N PRO A 555 31.82 7.49 1.36
CA PRO A 555 30.91 7.48 0.23
C PRO A 555 30.07 8.75 0.26
N ARG A 556 30.18 9.59 -0.77
CA ARG A 556 29.27 10.74 -0.93
C ARG A 556 27.86 10.20 -1.24
N PRO A 557 26.80 10.76 -0.62
CA PRO A 557 25.44 10.38 -0.96
C PRO A 557 25.17 10.65 -2.45
N ILE A 558 24.47 9.72 -3.10
CA ILE A 558 24.04 9.89 -4.49
C ILE A 558 23.06 11.07 -4.52
N GLN A 559 23.48 12.21 -5.08
CA GLN A 559 22.55 13.31 -5.33
C GLN A 559 21.53 12.82 -6.38
N PRO A 560 20.23 13.13 -6.23
CA PRO A 560 19.24 12.88 -7.28
C PRO A 560 19.73 13.54 -8.57
N ALA A 561 19.60 12.87 -9.72
CA ALA A 561 19.96 13.44 -11.01
C ALA A 561 19.34 14.84 -11.15
N ALA A 562 20.18 15.85 -11.36
CA ALA A 562 19.70 17.20 -11.57
C ALA A 562 18.83 17.20 -12.84
N MET A 563 17.64 17.82 -12.75
CA MET A 563 16.81 17.99 -13.95
C MET A 563 17.63 18.70 -15.04
N PRO A 564 17.52 18.28 -16.31
CA PRO A 564 18.24 18.93 -17.40
C PRO A 564 17.92 20.43 -17.38
N ARG A 565 18.97 21.27 -17.32
CA ARG A 565 18.80 22.71 -17.41
C ARG A 565 18.16 23.03 -18.76
N PRO A 566 17.11 23.86 -18.83
CA PRO A 566 16.64 24.34 -20.11
C PRO A 566 17.79 25.05 -20.83
N LEU A 567 17.98 24.70 -22.10
CA LEU A 567 18.90 25.40 -23.00
C LEU A 567 18.57 26.89 -22.93
N ALA A 568 19.54 27.68 -22.45
CA ALA A 568 19.46 29.14 -22.57
C ALA A 568 19.38 29.44 -24.08
N GLN A 569 18.25 30.01 -24.50
CA GLN A 569 18.16 30.65 -25.80
C GLN A 569 19.04 31.90 -25.73
N ASN A 570 19.96 32.02 -26.68
CA ASN A 570 20.81 33.19 -26.87
C ASN A 570 20.00 34.46 -27.10
#